data_AF-A0A8T4ZSS1-F1
#
_entry.id   AF-A0A8T4ZSS1-F1
#
_cell.length_a   1.000
_cell.length_b   1.000
_cell.length_c   1.000
_cell.angle_alpha   90.00
_cell.angle_beta   90.00
_cell.angle_gamma   90.00
#
_symmetry.space_group_name_H-M   'P 1'
#
loop_
_entity.id
_entity.type
_entity.pdbx_description
1 polymer ?
#
loop_
_entity_poly.entity_id
_entity_poly.type
_entity_poly.pdbx_seq_one_letter_code
_entity_poly.pdbx_strand_id
1 'polypeptide(L)'
;MNRVGIGDPSVTAALLKEAGFMVSKQCSSRPSCFDFAARRNDELLLVKVQADIDNVSMGDSLELKAISKCISAVYLLISMKAREKPLEDDTVYSRYALFAVTPKTFESIMLHNVFPLIQAGPGGCYVEIDCDAIRRRRQELGMSIGDMAKKIGISRRTLYGYEHGMAKASVATAYNLVYTLGIPVARPVNIFEKAKHQHKRCFLTKAKLAIAKNSLLSKVFRKFARYPITVVRKAPFDFVLSIPEEEVKIVGGVADSKEGTLDRRVDEILSVSTVI
;
A
#
# COMPACT_ATOMS: atom_id res chain seq x y z
N MET A 1 11.63 -14.32 26.44
CA MET A 1 10.24 -13.82 26.42
C MET A 1 9.67 -14.06 25.03
N ASN A 2 8.73 -14.99 24.92
CA ASN A 2 8.17 -15.46 23.65
C ASN A 2 7.42 -14.34 22.93
N ARG A 3 7.92 -13.89 21.78
CA ARG A 3 7.20 -13.01 20.83
C ARG A 3 6.17 -13.84 20.06
N VAL A 4 5.13 -14.31 20.74
CA VAL A 4 3.92 -14.81 20.08
C VAL A 4 3.14 -13.58 19.62
N GLY A 5 2.84 -13.46 18.34
CA GLY A 5 1.71 -12.61 17.87
C GLY A 5 2.01 -11.48 16.90
N ILE A 6 3.26 -11.06 16.69
CA ILE A 6 3.50 -9.81 15.94
C ILE A 6 3.45 -10.03 14.41
N GLY A 7 3.47 -11.27 13.89
CA GLY A 7 3.39 -11.56 12.44
C GLY A 7 2.15 -12.34 11.98
N ASP A 8 1.10 -12.38 12.80
CA ASP A 8 -0.08 -13.22 12.57
C ASP A 8 -1.23 -12.42 11.90
N PRO A 9 -1.80 -12.91 10.78
CA PRO A 9 -3.02 -12.36 10.19
C PRO A 9 -4.17 -12.13 11.18
N SER A 10 -4.34 -13.00 12.18
CA SER A 10 -5.42 -12.91 13.17
C SER A 10 -5.29 -11.70 14.09
N VAL A 11 -4.08 -11.41 14.57
CA VAL A 11 -3.77 -10.25 15.43
C VAL A 11 -3.97 -8.96 14.64
N THR A 12 -3.48 -8.92 13.40
CA THR A 12 -3.68 -7.79 12.50
C THR A 12 -5.19 -7.52 12.25
N ALA A 13 -5.98 -8.57 12.05
CA ALA A 13 -7.42 -8.45 11.85
C ALA A 13 -8.15 -7.94 13.11
N ALA A 14 -7.73 -8.37 14.30
CA ALA A 14 -8.28 -7.88 15.56
C ALA A 14 -8.00 -6.38 15.76
N LEU A 15 -6.76 -5.96 15.50
CA LEU A 15 -6.34 -4.55 15.57
C LEU A 15 -7.15 -3.67 14.62
N LEU A 16 -7.39 -4.11 13.39
CA LEU A 16 -8.25 -3.40 12.45
C LEU A 16 -9.69 -3.24 12.96
N LYS A 17 -10.26 -4.28 13.57
CA LYS A 17 -11.59 -4.20 14.19
C LYS A 17 -11.62 -3.21 15.35
N GLU A 18 -10.59 -3.21 16.19
CA GLU A 18 -10.42 -2.22 17.27
C GLU A 18 -10.32 -0.79 16.72
N ALA A 19 -9.62 -0.61 15.59
CA ALA A 19 -9.56 0.64 14.85
C ALA A 19 -10.87 1.03 14.12
N GLY A 20 -11.94 0.24 14.29
CA GLY A 20 -13.27 0.50 13.72
C GLY A 20 -13.45 0.05 12.27
N PHE A 21 -12.58 -0.82 11.74
CA PHE A 21 -12.77 -1.40 10.41
C PHE A 21 -13.70 -2.62 10.45
N MET A 22 -14.57 -2.71 9.45
CA MET A 22 -15.14 -3.99 9.04
C MET A 22 -14.06 -4.80 8.33
N VAL A 23 -13.80 -6.03 8.76
CA VAL A 23 -12.72 -6.88 8.21
C VAL A 23 -13.31 -8.16 7.65
N SER A 24 -12.89 -8.55 6.43
CA SER A 24 -13.31 -9.79 5.80
C SER A 24 -12.72 -11.03 6.50
N LYS A 25 -13.25 -12.22 6.19
CA LYS A 25 -12.58 -13.48 6.49
C LYS A 25 -11.19 -13.50 5.85
N GLN A 26 -10.27 -14.24 6.47
CA GLN A 26 -8.93 -14.44 5.97
C GLN A 26 -8.94 -15.27 4.67
N CYS A 27 -8.40 -14.70 3.60
CA CYS A 27 -8.25 -15.30 2.27
C CYS A 27 -7.14 -16.35 2.28
N SER A 28 -7.50 -17.62 2.36
CA SER A 28 -6.56 -18.72 2.58
C SER A 28 -7.00 -20.04 1.94
N SER A 29 -8.17 -20.08 1.30
CA SER A 29 -8.67 -21.22 0.52
C SER A 29 -7.79 -21.58 -0.68
N ARG A 30 -7.00 -20.62 -1.17
CA ARG A 30 -6.00 -20.76 -2.24
C ARG A 30 -4.92 -19.67 -2.12
N PRO A 31 -3.81 -19.75 -2.88
CA PRO A 31 -2.80 -18.69 -2.87
C PRO A 31 -3.40 -17.31 -3.16
N SER A 32 -3.16 -16.34 -2.28
CA SER A 32 -3.73 -15.00 -2.34
C SER A 32 -2.66 -13.90 -2.15
N CYS A 33 -2.78 -12.82 -2.93
CA CYS A 33 -1.91 -11.65 -2.86
C CYS A 33 -2.25 -10.67 -1.73
N PHE A 34 -3.35 -10.92 -1.00
CA PHE A 34 -3.73 -10.26 0.25
C PHE A 34 -4.39 -11.29 1.19
N ASP A 35 -4.38 -11.02 2.49
CA ASP A 35 -4.98 -11.92 3.49
C ASP A 35 -6.37 -11.46 3.91
N PHE A 36 -6.68 -10.17 3.93
CA PHE A 36 -8.04 -9.68 4.17
C PHE A 36 -8.26 -8.30 3.54
N ALA A 37 -9.52 -8.02 3.25
CA ALA A 37 -10.01 -6.69 2.95
C ALA A 37 -10.53 -6.05 4.24
N ALA A 38 -10.35 -4.74 4.40
CA ALA A 38 -10.89 -4.00 5.53
C ALA A 38 -11.44 -2.65 5.09
N ARG A 39 -12.60 -2.25 5.63
CA ARG A 39 -13.24 -0.97 5.30
C ARG A 39 -13.66 -0.18 6.52
N ARG A 40 -13.39 1.12 6.49
CA ARG A 40 -13.88 2.11 7.45
C ARG A 40 -14.26 3.36 6.67
N ASN A 41 -15.55 3.70 6.62
CA ASN A 41 -16.07 4.77 5.77
C ASN A 41 -15.64 4.56 4.30
N ASP A 42 -14.96 5.54 3.70
CA ASP A 42 -14.42 5.49 2.33
C ASP A 42 -13.00 4.90 2.26
N GLU A 43 -12.41 4.51 3.39
CA GLU A 43 -11.10 3.88 3.45
C GLU A 43 -11.25 2.38 3.22
N LEU A 44 -10.86 1.91 2.03
CA LEU A 44 -10.77 0.49 1.72
C LEU A 44 -9.29 0.05 1.69
N LEU A 45 -8.99 -1.02 2.44
CA LEU A 45 -7.66 -1.59 2.60
C LEU A 45 -7.62 -3.03 2.10
N LEU A 46 -6.58 -3.38 1.37
CA LEU A 46 -6.15 -4.76 1.14
C LEU A 46 -4.85 -4.99 1.90
N VAL A 47 -4.89 -5.86 2.90
CA VAL A 47 -3.74 -6.10 3.78
C VAL A 47 -3.12 -7.44 3.47
N LYS A 48 -1.80 -7.46 3.31
CA LYS A 48 -1.00 -8.69 3.26
C LYS A 48 -0.09 -8.71 4.48
N VAL A 49 -0.09 -9.82 5.22
CA VAL A 49 0.84 -10.09 6.31
C VAL A 49 1.86 -11.11 5.81
N GLN A 50 3.13 -10.75 5.86
CA GLN A 50 4.22 -11.61 5.43
C GLN A 50 5.41 -11.42 6.36
N ALA A 51 5.95 -12.50 6.92
CA ALA A 51 7.06 -12.40 7.87
C ALA A 51 8.27 -11.65 7.29
N ASP A 52 8.57 -11.86 6.00
CA ASP A 52 9.66 -11.23 5.27
C ASP A 52 9.15 -10.55 4.00
N ILE A 53 9.44 -9.25 3.83
CA ILE A 53 9.06 -8.46 2.65
C ILE A 53 9.57 -9.12 1.35
N ASP A 54 10.72 -9.79 1.38
CA ASP A 54 11.30 -10.40 0.19
C ASP A 54 10.51 -11.60 -0.34
N ASN A 55 9.62 -12.18 0.47
CA ASN A 55 8.73 -13.27 0.05
C ASN A 55 7.55 -12.80 -0.80
N VAL A 56 7.29 -11.49 -0.87
CA VAL A 56 6.29 -10.95 -1.81
C VAL A 56 6.91 -10.92 -3.20
N SER A 57 6.30 -11.63 -4.15
CA SER A 57 6.78 -11.69 -5.53
C SER A 57 6.33 -10.47 -6.34
N MET A 58 7.06 -10.17 -7.43
CA MET A 58 6.61 -9.16 -8.41
C MET A 58 5.20 -9.51 -8.93
N GLY A 59 4.91 -10.80 -9.13
CA GLY A 59 3.59 -11.27 -9.54
C GLY A 59 2.48 -10.91 -8.56
N ASP A 60 2.71 -11.10 -7.25
CA ASP A 60 1.76 -10.69 -6.21
C ASP A 60 1.53 -9.19 -6.25
N SER A 61 2.60 -8.40 -6.39
CA SER A 61 2.47 -6.95 -6.42
C SER A 61 1.70 -6.43 -7.63
N LEU A 62 1.89 -7.03 -8.80
CA LEU A 62 1.18 -6.65 -10.03
C LEU A 62 -0.32 -7.00 -9.93
N GLU A 63 -0.62 -8.13 -9.30
CA GLU A 63 -2.00 -8.56 -9.07
C GLU A 63 -2.70 -7.71 -8.03
N LEU A 64 -2.05 -7.47 -6.88
CA LEU A 64 -2.58 -6.63 -5.82
C LEU A 64 -2.83 -5.20 -6.32
N LYS A 65 -1.91 -4.62 -7.11
CA LYS A 65 -2.11 -3.31 -7.76
C LYS A 65 -3.30 -3.31 -8.72
N ALA A 66 -3.48 -4.40 -9.49
CA ALA A 66 -4.60 -4.52 -10.41
C ALA A 66 -5.94 -4.54 -9.66
N ILE A 67 -6.05 -5.34 -8.61
CA ILE A 67 -7.25 -5.40 -7.75
C ILE A 67 -7.50 -4.05 -7.09
N SER A 68 -6.48 -3.51 -6.41
CA SER A 68 -6.54 -2.25 -5.67
C SER A 68 -7.03 -1.10 -6.54
N LYS A 69 -6.56 -1.02 -7.80
CA LYS A 69 -7.03 -0.03 -8.76
C LYS A 69 -8.49 -0.21 -9.17
N CYS A 70 -8.98 -1.46 -9.26
CA CYS A 70 -10.37 -1.73 -9.66
C CYS A 70 -11.38 -1.35 -8.59
N ILE A 71 -11.03 -1.56 -7.32
CA ILE A 71 -11.89 -1.32 -6.16
C ILE A 71 -11.51 -0.06 -5.38
N SER A 72 -10.57 0.75 -5.90
CA SER A 72 -10.06 1.96 -5.23
C SER A 72 -9.52 1.72 -3.81
N ALA A 73 -8.92 0.55 -3.57
CA ALA A 73 -8.33 0.21 -2.28
C ALA A 73 -6.89 0.69 -2.16
N VAL A 74 -6.51 1.07 -0.95
CA VAL A 74 -5.12 1.15 -0.49
C VAL A 74 -4.65 -0.28 -0.21
N TYR A 75 -3.42 -0.60 -0.58
CA TYR A 75 -2.84 -1.87 -0.18
C TYR A 75 -1.70 -1.62 0.80
N LEU A 76 -1.52 -2.54 1.76
CA LEU A 76 -0.48 -2.44 2.78
C LEU A 76 0.11 -3.81 3.07
N LEU A 77 1.44 -3.88 3.07
CA LEU A 77 2.18 -5.05 3.52
C LEU A 77 2.58 -4.85 4.99
N ILE A 78 2.33 -5.84 5.82
CA ILE A 78 2.78 -5.87 7.20
C ILE A 78 3.85 -6.94 7.32
N SER A 79 5.02 -6.55 7.80
CA SER A 79 6.19 -7.44 7.81
C SER A 79 7.14 -7.15 8.96
N MET A 80 7.91 -8.16 9.37
CA MET A 80 8.86 -8.06 10.48
C MET A 80 10.29 -7.83 10.01
N LYS A 81 10.64 -8.35 8.84
CA LYS A 81 12.01 -8.35 8.35
C LYS A 81 12.09 -8.19 6.83
N ALA A 82 13.29 -7.85 6.36
CA ALA A 82 13.71 -8.03 4.99
C ALA A 82 14.98 -8.89 5.01
N ARG A 83 14.89 -10.11 4.47
CA ARG A 83 15.93 -11.15 4.61
C ARG A 83 16.21 -11.47 6.07
N GLU A 84 17.45 -11.30 6.51
CA GLU A 84 17.89 -11.53 7.89
C GLU A 84 17.92 -10.26 8.74
N LYS A 85 17.41 -9.12 8.22
CA LYS A 85 17.40 -7.86 8.97
C LYS A 85 15.98 -7.50 9.40
N PRO A 86 15.75 -7.23 10.70
CA PRO A 86 14.47 -6.70 11.14
C PRO A 86 14.21 -5.35 10.47
N LEU A 87 12.93 -5.05 10.24
CA LEU A 87 12.50 -3.73 9.86
C LEU A 87 12.46 -2.83 11.09
N GLU A 88 12.81 -1.57 10.89
CA GLU A 88 12.72 -0.53 11.91
C GLU A 88 11.28 -0.05 12.03
N ASP A 89 10.86 0.21 13.27
CA ASP A 89 9.59 0.88 13.53
C ASP A 89 9.62 2.32 13.01
N ASP A 90 8.43 2.93 12.90
CA ASP A 90 8.24 4.32 12.46
C ASP A 90 8.86 4.62 11.08
N THR A 91 8.97 3.57 10.25
CA THR A 91 9.56 3.61 8.90
C THR A 91 8.66 2.91 7.88
N VAL A 92 8.42 3.56 6.75
CA VAL A 92 7.72 2.97 5.60
C VAL A 92 8.72 2.40 4.62
N TYR A 93 8.67 1.09 4.39
CA TYR A 93 9.45 0.40 3.37
C TYR A 93 8.69 0.34 2.04
N SER A 94 9.41 0.11 0.94
CA SER A 94 8.79 -0.13 -0.35
C SER A 94 9.35 -1.37 -1.05
N ARG A 95 8.45 -2.25 -1.50
CA ARG A 95 8.79 -3.43 -2.30
C ARG A 95 7.89 -3.51 -3.52
N TYR A 96 8.48 -3.47 -4.71
CA TYR A 96 7.73 -3.40 -5.98
C TYR A 96 6.70 -2.27 -5.99
N ALA A 97 7.08 -1.11 -5.46
CA ALA A 97 6.23 0.05 -5.19
C ALA A 97 5.11 -0.16 -4.17
N LEU A 98 5.02 -1.34 -3.53
CA LEU A 98 4.10 -1.56 -2.44
C LEU A 98 4.64 -1.01 -1.12
N PHE A 99 3.82 -0.31 -0.33
CA PHE A 99 4.21 0.08 1.02
C PHE A 99 4.20 -1.10 1.97
N ALA A 100 5.22 -1.13 2.83
CA ALA A 100 5.37 -2.11 3.87
C ALA A 100 5.74 -1.43 5.19
N VAL A 101 5.15 -1.89 6.29
CA VAL A 101 5.39 -1.35 7.63
C VAL A 101 5.54 -2.48 8.65
N THR A 102 6.17 -2.17 9.79
CA THR A 102 6.14 -3.09 10.93
C THR A 102 4.74 -3.15 11.53
N PRO A 103 4.40 -4.24 12.23
CA PRO A 103 3.15 -4.36 12.98
C PRO A 103 2.97 -3.27 14.03
N LYS A 104 4.04 -2.85 14.71
CA LYS A 104 3.99 -1.73 15.66
C LYS A 104 3.72 -0.41 14.94
N THR A 105 4.35 -0.18 13.79
CA THR A 105 4.05 0.99 12.96
C THR A 105 2.61 0.96 12.46
N PHE A 106 2.11 -0.23 12.08
CA PHE A 106 0.73 -0.42 11.67
C PHE A 106 -0.26 -0.08 12.80
N GLU A 107 0.01 -0.53 14.02
CA GLU A 107 -0.74 -0.18 15.23
C GLU A 107 -0.81 1.34 15.44
N SER A 108 0.35 2.02 15.42
CA SER A 108 0.44 3.47 15.54
C SER A 108 -0.40 4.21 14.50
N ILE A 109 -0.40 3.73 13.25
CA ILE A 109 -1.19 4.34 12.17
C ILE A 109 -2.69 4.10 12.40
N MET A 110 -3.10 2.85 12.67
CA MET A 110 -4.52 2.48 12.71
C MET A 110 -5.25 2.99 13.96
N LEU A 111 -4.62 2.90 15.14
CA LEU A 111 -5.23 3.23 16.43
C LEU A 111 -4.96 4.68 16.86
N HIS A 112 -3.77 5.21 16.55
CA HIS A 112 -3.33 6.51 17.06
C HIS A 112 -3.23 7.58 15.98
N ASN A 113 -3.45 7.24 14.71
CA ASN A 113 -3.31 8.15 13.57
C ASN A 113 -1.90 8.80 13.50
N VAL A 114 -0.88 8.06 13.96
CA VAL A 114 0.52 8.50 13.96
C VAL A 114 1.23 7.88 12.76
N PHE A 115 1.63 8.73 11.81
CA PHE A 115 2.28 8.30 10.57
C PHE A 115 3.81 8.43 10.64
N PRO A 116 4.55 7.45 10.09
CA PRO A 116 6.01 7.51 9.94
C PRO A 116 6.50 8.77 9.22
N LEU A 117 7.65 9.31 9.64
CA LEU A 117 8.35 10.38 8.92
C LEU A 117 9.39 9.82 7.93
N ILE A 118 9.84 8.59 8.16
CA ILE A 118 10.94 7.96 7.44
C ILE A 118 10.39 7.01 6.38
N GLN A 119 10.98 7.06 5.19
CA GLN A 119 10.75 6.08 4.15
C GLN A 119 12.09 5.44 3.75
N ALA A 120 12.13 4.12 3.67
CA ALA A 120 13.31 3.34 3.31
C ALA A 120 13.16 2.77 1.89
N GLY A 121 14.26 2.77 1.13
CA GLY A 121 14.28 2.20 -0.22
C GLY A 121 15.70 1.94 -0.74
N PRO A 122 15.84 1.57 -2.03
CA PRO A 122 17.14 1.42 -2.67
C PRO A 122 17.90 2.75 -2.62
N GLY A 123 18.97 2.82 -1.82
CA GLY A 123 19.74 4.06 -1.58
C GLY A 123 19.67 4.61 -0.15
N GLY A 124 18.89 3.99 0.75
CA GLY A 124 18.87 4.32 2.18
C GLY A 124 17.54 4.90 2.66
N CYS A 125 17.59 5.56 3.83
CA CYS A 125 16.44 6.19 4.47
C CYS A 125 16.34 7.66 4.10
N TYR A 126 15.13 8.09 3.78
CA TYR A 126 14.83 9.44 3.36
C TYR A 126 13.56 9.96 4.04
N VAL A 127 13.46 11.28 4.11
CA VAL A 127 12.38 12.02 4.76
C VAL A 127 11.71 12.90 3.70
N GLU A 128 10.39 12.89 3.68
CA GLU A 128 9.62 13.84 2.89
C GLU A 128 9.63 15.19 3.58
N ILE A 129 9.91 16.25 2.84
CA ILE A 129 10.14 17.58 3.41
C ILE A 129 9.10 18.59 2.94
N ASP A 130 8.77 19.52 3.82
CA ASP A 130 7.89 20.63 3.54
C ASP A 130 8.64 21.71 2.74
N CYS A 131 8.50 21.62 1.42
CA CYS A 131 9.17 22.49 0.45
C CYS A 131 8.85 23.96 0.71
N ASP A 132 7.57 24.25 0.98
CA ASP A 132 7.06 25.61 1.19
C ASP A 132 7.48 26.16 2.56
N ALA A 133 7.49 25.33 3.61
CA ALA A 133 7.99 25.75 4.92
C ALA A 133 9.49 26.06 4.88
N ILE A 134 10.29 25.24 4.21
CA ILE A 134 11.73 25.49 4.03
C ILE A 134 11.95 26.82 3.29
N ARG A 135 11.27 27.01 2.16
CA ARG A 135 11.42 28.22 1.34
C ARG A 135 10.99 29.47 2.12
N ARG A 136 9.81 29.45 2.73
CA ARG A 136 9.29 30.58 3.52
C ARG A 136 10.24 30.93 4.66
N ARG A 137 10.64 29.94 5.45
CA ARG A 137 11.51 30.18 6.61
C ARG A 137 12.89 30.70 6.22
N ARG A 138 13.47 30.20 5.13
CA ARG A 138 14.73 30.74 4.60
C ARG A 138 14.59 32.22 4.22
N GLN A 139 13.49 32.60 3.56
CA GLN A 139 13.22 33.98 3.15
C GLN A 139 13.01 34.90 4.35
N GLU A 140 12.27 34.45 5.38
CA GLU A 140 12.11 35.19 6.65
C GLU A 140 13.45 35.46 7.35
N LEU A 141 14.39 34.53 7.24
CA LEU A 141 15.75 34.68 7.77
C LEU A 141 16.66 35.55 6.88
N GLY A 142 16.16 36.07 5.75
CA GLY A 142 16.93 36.89 4.81
C GLY A 142 18.05 36.15 4.09
N MET A 143 18.03 34.81 4.08
CA MET A 143 19.13 34.00 3.52
C MET A 143 18.94 33.73 2.04
N SER A 144 20.01 33.83 1.24
CA SER A 144 19.99 33.30 -0.13
C SER A 144 19.99 31.77 -0.14
N ILE A 145 19.66 31.17 -1.28
CA ILE A 145 19.82 29.72 -1.49
C ILE A 145 21.28 29.30 -1.28
N GLY A 146 22.24 30.14 -1.66
CA GLY A 146 23.66 29.90 -1.46
C GLY A 146 24.06 29.82 0.01
N ASP A 147 23.63 30.80 0.78
CA ASP A 147 24.00 30.93 2.20
C ASP A 147 23.44 29.76 3.01
N MET A 148 22.17 29.44 2.78
CA MET A 148 21.51 28.33 3.47
C MET A 148 22.12 26.99 3.07
N ALA A 149 22.40 26.77 1.78
CA ALA A 149 23.03 25.53 1.31
C ALA A 149 24.42 25.33 1.95
N LYS A 150 25.22 26.40 2.03
CA LYS A 150 26.53 26.39 2.72
C LYS A 150 26.38 26.06 4.21
N LYS A 151 25.38 26.63 4.89
CA LYS A 151 25.15 26.41 6.33
C LYS A 151 24.71 24.97 6.64
N ILE A 152 23.89 24.36 5.79
CA ILE A 152 23.44 22.96 5.94
C ILE A 152 24.55 21.96 5.53
N GLY A 153 25.47 22.38 4.65
CA GLY A 153 26.50 21.52 4.07
C GLY A 153 26.02 20.75 2.82
N ILE A 154 25.13 21.35 2.03
CA ILE A 154 24.61 20.76 0.78
C ILE A 154 24.88 21.68 -0.43
N SER A 155 24.68 21.16 -1.64
CA SER A 155 24.82 21.97 -2.85
C SER A 155 23.64 22.95 -3.00
N ARG A 156 23.89 24.08 -3.68
CA ARG A 156 22.82 25.04 -4.08
C ARG A 156 21.71 24.34 -4.86
N ARG A 157 22.07 23.42 -5.75
CA ARG A 157 21.12 22.62 -6.55
C ARG A 157 20.25 21.73 -5.66
N THR A 158 20.82 21.15 -4.61
CA THR A 158 20.10 20.31 -3.65
C THR A 158 19.06 21.12 -2.89
N LEU A 159 19.46 22.27 -2.33
CA LEU A 159 18.50 23.13 -1.61
C LEU A 159 17.42 23.66 -2.54
N TYR A 160 17.77 24.07 -3.76
CA TYR A 160 16.80 24.44 -4.78
C TYR A 160 15.81 23.30 -5.03
N GLY A 161 16.31 22.06 -5.18
CA GLY A 161 15.47 20.89 -5.37
C GLY A 161 14.53 20.62 -4.19
N TYR A 162 14.96 20.89 -2.96
CA TYR A 162 14.11 20.79 -1.77
C TYR A 162 12.98 21.83 -1.76
N GLU A 163 13.25 23.08 -2.14
CA GLU A 163 12.22 24.12 -2.19
C GLU A 163 11.21 23.97 -3.34
N HIS A 164 11.49 23.07 -4.29
CA HIS A 164 10.65 22.84 -5.46
C HIS A 164 10.14 21.39 -5.56
N GLY A 165 10.28 20.59 -4.50
CA GLY A 165 9.79 19.20 -4.48
C GLY A 165 10.49 18.24 -5.45
N MET A 166 11.68 18.59 -5.93
CA MET A 166 12.44 17.81 -6.90
C MET A 166 13.40 16.81 -6.26
N ALA A 167 13.60 16.87 -4.93
CA ALA A 167 14.53 16.01 -4.21
C ALA A 167 13.99 15.62 -2.83
N LYS A 168 14.37 14.43 -2.37
CA LYS A 168 14.10 13.94 -1.01
C LYS A 168 15.33 14.18 -0.13
N ALA A 169 15.12 14.45 1.15
CA ALA A 169 16.22 14.62 2.11
C ALA A 169 16.62 13.27 2.73
N SER A 170 17.90 13.08 3.01
CA SER A 170 18.31 12.01 3.94
C SER A 170 17.87 12.38 5.36
N VAL A 171 17.83 11.41 6.26
CA VAL A 171 17.52 11.66 7.69
C VAL A 171 18.48 12.70 8.30
N ALA A 172 19.78 12.57 8.02
CA ALA A 172 20.80 13.50 8.50
C ALA A 172 20.58 14.92 7.94
N THR A 173 20.28 15.06 6.65
CA THR A 173 20.02 16.37 6.05
C THR A 173 18.74 17.00 6.59
N ALA A 174 17.69 16.20 6.82
CA ALA A 174 16.44 16.67 7.44
C ALA A 174 16.70 17.19 8.85
N TYR A 175 17.51 16.51 9.65
CA TYR A 175 17.92 16.97 10.97
C TYR A 175 18.66 18.31 10.91
N ASN A 176 19.64 18.45 9.99
CA ASN A 176 20.37 19.71 9.80
C ASN A 176 19.45 20.85 9.36
N LEU A 177 18.45 20.56 8.52
CA LEU A 177 17.43 21.54 8.12
C LEU A 177 16.62 22.02 9.33
N VAL A 178 16.10 21.11 10.17
CA VAL A 178 15.38 21.46 11.39
C VAL A 178 16.23 22.32 12.30
N TYR A 179 17.47 21.89 12.57
CA TYR A 179 18.40 22.62 13.43
C TYR A 179 18.70 24.03 12.90
N THR A 180 18.88 24.17 11.57
CA THR A 180 19.25 25.44 10.96
C THR A 180 18.09 26.41 10.84
N LEU A 181 16.88 25.92 10.53
CA LEU A 181 15.68 26.74 10.31
C LEU A 181 14.88 26.99 11.60
N GLY A 182 15.07 26.14 12.61
CA GLY A 182 14.34 26.20 13.88
C GLY A 182 12.86 25.84 13.76
N ILE A 183 12.48 25.11 12.71
CA ILE A 183 11.10 24.68 12.46
C ILE A 183 11.05 23.19 12.08
N PRO A 184 9.93 22.50 12.32
CA PRO A 184 9.68 21.19 11.72
C PRO A 184 9.71 21.29 10.20
N VAL A 185 10.47 20.42 9.55
CA VAL A 185 10.54 20.35 8.08
C VAL A 185 10.06 19.02 7.52
N ALA A 186 9.93 17.98 8.36
CA ALA A 186 9.53 16.65 7.92
C ALA A 186 8.00 16.57 7.77
N ARG A 187 7.54 15.98 6.67
CA ARG A 187 6.13 15.64 6.44
C ARG A 187 5.91 14.15 6.70
N PRO A 188 4.82 13.77 7.39
CA PRO A 188 4.48 12.37 7.56
C PRO A 188 4.17 11.67 6.24
N VAL A 189 4.54 10.40 6.15
CA VAL A 189 4.26 9.53 5.02
C VAL A 189 2.87 8.95 5.20
N ASN A 190 1.88 9.67 4.68
CA ASN A 190 0.51 9.16 4.64
C ASN A 190 0.37 8.06 3.57
N ILE A 191 0.32 6.81 4.02
CA ILE A 191 0.19 5.62 3.16
C ILE A 191 -1.13 5.61 2.37
N PHE A 192 -2.19 6.22 2.91
CA PHE A 192 -3.50 6.29 2.26
C PHE A 192 -3.52 7.29 1.11
N GLU A 193 -2.89 8.46 1.29
CA GLU A 193 -2.76 9.47 0.23
C GLU A 193 -1.86 9.00 -0.91
N LYS A 194 -0.70 8.42 -0.58
CA LYS A 194 0.25 7.98 -1.61
C LYS A 194 -0.30 6.84 -2.45
N ALA A 195 -1.13 5.96 -1.89
CA ALA A 195 -1.80 4.92 -2.65
C ALA A 195 -2.73 5.49 -3.73
N LYS A 196 -3.48 6.57 -3.42
CA LYS A 196 -4.35 7.26 -4.39
C LYS A 196 -3.58 7.75 -5.63
N HIS A 197 -2.35 8.24 -5.45
CA HIS A 197 -1.51 8.74 -6.55
C HIS A 197 -0.89 7.64 -7.43
N GLN A 198 -0.80 6.40 -6.92
CA GLN A 198 -0.23 5.26 -7.66
C GLN A 198 -1.18 4.66 -8.69
N HIS A 199 -2.47 5.05 -8.70
CA HIS A 199 -3.47 4.53 -9.64
C HIS A 199 -3.39 5.12 -11.07
N LYS A 200 -2.35 5.90 -11.40
CA LYS A 200 -2.17 6.45 -12.76
C LYS A 200 -1.98 5.32 -13.79
N ARG A 201 -3.03 5.14 -14.60
CA ARG A 201 -3.19 4.33 -15.83
C ARG A 201 -2.14 3.23 -16.09
N CYS A 202 -2.31 2.07 -15.48
CA CYS A 202 -1.94 0.80 -16.15
C CYS A 202 -3.13 0.29 -16.98
N PHE A 203 -2.96 0.20 -18.30
CA PHE A 203 -3.89 -0.49 -19.20
C PHE A 203 -3.73 -2.00 -18.98
N LEU A 204 -4.75 -2.67 -18.44
CA LEU A 204 -4.70 -4.11 -18.26
C LEU A 204 -5.13 -4.82 -19.54
N THR A 205 -4.15 -5.17 -20.36
CA THR A 205 -4.25 -6.08 -21.52
C THR A 205 -4.48 -7.55 -21.12
N LYS A 206 -4.88 -7.86 -19.87
CA LYS A 206 -4.95 -9.23 -19.33
C LYS A 206 -6.27 -9.96 -19.58
N ALA A 207 -7.38 -9.27 -19.85
CA ALA A 207 -8.66 -9.93 -20.11
C ALA A 207 -8.57 -10.89 -21.32
N LYS A 208 -7.89 -10.49 -22.41
CA LYS A 208 -7.67 -11.33 -23.60
C LYS A 208 -6.93 -12.65 -23.30
N LEU A 209 -5.93 -12.63 -22.43
CA LEU A 209 -5.12 -13.81 -22.07
C LEU A 209 -5.84 -14.80 -21.14
N ALA A 210 -6.79 -14.31 -20.33
CA ALA A 210 -7.59 -15.13 -19.44
C ALA A 210 -8.79 -15.78 -20.13
N ILE A 211 -9.41 -15.07 -21.09
CA ILE A 211 -10.46 -15.60 -21.99
C ILE A 211 -10.00 -16.92 -22.67
N ALA A 212 -8.69 -17.06 -22.93
CA ALA A 212 -8.13 -18.20 -23.65
C ALA A 212 -7.98 -19.50 -22.83
N LYS A 213 -8.12 -19.49 -21.49
CA LYS A 213 -7.77 -20.68 -20.66
C LYS A 213 -8.94 -21.38 -19.96
N ASN A 214 -10.09 -20.74 -19.77
CA ASN A 214 -11.23 -21.35 -19.08
C ASN A 214 -12.54 -21.06 -19.83
N SER A 215 -13.23 -22.11 -20.25
CA SER A 215 -14.44 -22.01 -21.07
C SER A 215 -15.60 -21.36 -20.32
N LEU A 216 -15.74 -21.58 -19.01
CA LEU A 216 -16.77 -20.95 -18.17
C LEU A 216 -16.49 -19.46 -17.99
N LEU A 217 -15.26 -19.08 -17.63
CA LEU A 217 -14.87 -17.66 -17.56
C LEU A 217 -15.09 -16.96 -18.90
N SER A 218 -14.78 -17.63 -20.02
CA SER A 218 -15.03 -17.06 -21.37
C SER A 218 -16.51 -16.79 -21.64
N LYS A 219 -17.42 -17.61 -21.10
CA LYS A 219 -18.88 -17.42 -21.24
C LYS A 219 -19.34 -16.24 -20.40
N VAL A 220 -18.85 -16.13 -19.16
CA VAL A 220 -19.13 -14.98 -18.28
C VAL A 220 -18.64 -13.69 -18.91
N PHE A 221 -17.38 -13.63 -19.34
CA PHE A 221 -16.79 -12.41 -19.90
C PHE A 221 -17.46 -11.97 -21.20
N ARG A 222 -17.94 -12.91 -22.04
CA ARG A 222 -18.74 -12.57 -23.22
C ARG A 222 -20.07 -11.91 -22.85
N LYS A 223 -20.75 -12.38 -21.81
CA LYS A 223 -22.01 -11.77 -21.33
C LYS A 223 -21.81 -10.36 -20.79
N PHE A 224 -20.65 -10.08 -20.19
CA PHE A 224 -20.33 -8.78 -19.58
C PHE A 224 -19.32 -7.96 -20.40
N ALA A 225 -19.19 -8.23 -21.71
CA ALA A 225 -18.13 -7.64 -22.56
C ALA A 225 -18.16 -6.10 -22.65
N ARG A 226 -19.30 -5.47 -22.34
CA ARG A 226 -19.47 -4.01 -22.31
C ARG A 226 -18.85 -3.34 -21.08
N TYR A 227 -18.56 -4.11 -20.03
CA TYR A 227 -18.06 -3.58 -18.77
C TYR A 227 -16.57 -3.89 -18.59
N PRO A 228 -15.81 -3.03 -17.88
CA PRO A 228 -14.44 -3.33 -17.52
C PRO A 228 -14.33 -4.58 -16.62
N ILE A 229 -13.56 -5.57 -17.07
CA ILE A 229 -13.28 -6.80 -16.32
C ILE A 229 -11.78 -6.93 -16.08
N THR A 230 -11.40 -7.11 -14.82
CA THR A 230 -10.04 -7.45 -14.41
C THR A 230 -10.00 -8.89 -13.94
N VAL A 231 -9.15 -9.69 -14.57
CA VAL A 231 -8.93 -11.08 -14.16
C VAL A 231 -7.86 -11.16 -13.09
N VAL A 232 -8.12 -11.99 -12.10
CA VAL A 232 -7.33 -12.16 -10.88
C VAL A 232 -7.05 -13.64 -10.67
N ARG A 233 -5.83 -13.98 -10.30
CA ARG A 233 -5.37 -15.37 -10.07
C ARG A 233 -5.04 -15.64 -8.62
N LYS A 234 -4.54 -14.65 -7.89
CA LYS A 234 -4.17 -14.74 -6.48
C LYS A 234 -5.09 -13.90 -5.59
N ALA A 235 -6.34 -14.31 -5.50
CA ALA A 235 -7.36 -13.80 -4.59
C ALA A 235 -8.45 -14.88 -4.47
N PRO A 236 -9.38 -14.89 -3.50
CA PRO A 236 -10.43 -15.92 -3.47
C PRO A 236 -11.36 -15.89 -4.69
N PHE A 237 -11.47 -14.74 -5.37
CA PHE A 237 -12.21 -14.55 -6.63
C PHE A 237 -11.29 -14.57 -7.87
N ASP A 238 -11.87 -14.88 -9.03
CA ASP A 238 -11.17 -14.95 -10.33
C ASP A 238 -11.27 -13.68 -11.16
N PHE A 239 -12.24 -12.81 -10.87
CA PHE A 239 -12.38 -11.54 -11.57
C PHE A 239 -13.05 -10.47 -10.71
N VAL A 240 -12.79 -9.21 -11.09
CA VAL A 240 -13.51 -8.03 -10.63
C VAL A 240 -14.13 -7.36 -11.85
N LEU A 241 -15.45 -7.21 -11.83
CA LEU A 241 -16.24 -6.50 -12.82
C LEU A 241 -16.59 -5.12 -12.23
N SER A 242 -16.41 -4.06 -13.02
CA SER A 242 -16.87 -2.71 -12.65
C SER A 242 -18.07 -2.32 -13.49
N ILE A 243 -19.14 -1.84 -12.84
CA ILE A 243 -20.30 -1.24 -13.49
C ILE A 243 -20.29 0.25 -13.13
N PRO A 244 -19.63 1.10 -13.94
CA PRO A 244 -19.42 2.51 -13.59
C PRO A 244 -20.71 3.29 -13.40
N GLU A 245 -21.77 2.93 -14.13
CA GLU A 245 -23.06 3.61 -14.11
C GLU A 245 -23.79 3.47 -12.76
N GLU A 246 -23.53 2.38 -12.04
CA GLU A 246 -24.16 2.06 -10.75
C GLU A 246 -23.18 2.20 -9.58
N GLU A 247 -21.93 2.58 -9.86
CA GLU A 247 -20.81 2.54 -8.90
C GLU A 247 -20.57 1.16 -8.24
N VAL A 248 -21.09 0.08 -8.84
CA VAL A 248 -21.02 -1.28 -8.30
C VAL A 248 -19.75 -2.00 -8.76
N LYS A 249 -19.14 -2.74 -7.83
CA LYS A 249 -18.09 -3.73 -8.09
C LYS A 249 -18.63 -5.13 -7.84
N ILE A 250 -18.42 -6.04 -8.79
CA ILE A 250 -18.81 -7.44 -8.64
C ILE A 250 -17.54 -8.29 -8.64
N VAL A 251 -17.33 -9.06 -7.58
CA VAL A 251 -16.31 -10.12 -7.52
C VAL A 251 -16.94 -11.46 -7.82
N GLY A 252 -16.25 -12.29 -8.58
CA GLY A 252 -16.77 -13.62 -8.92
C GLY A 252 -15.67 -14.63 -9.13
N GLY A 253 -15.99 -15.89 -8.86
CA GLY A 253 -15.11 -17.04 -9.05
C GLY A 253 -15.82 -18.14 -9.84
N VAL A 254 -15.03 -18.91 -10.57
CA VAL A 254 -15.43 -20.19 -11.15
C VAL A 254 -14.70 -21.28 -10.37
N ALA A 255 -15.45 -22.27 -9.93
CA ALA A 255 -14.93 -23.43 -9.22
C ALA A 255 -15.03 -24.68 -10.08
N ASP A 256 -14.12 -25.63 -9.83
CA ASP A 256 -14.25 -27.00 -10.29
C ASP A 256 -14.88 -27.82 -9.16
N SER A 257 -15.77 -28.76 -9.51
CA SER A 257 -16.33 -29.79 -8.62
C SER A 257 -15.29 -30.52 -7.74
N LYS A 258 -14.02 -30.54 -8.14
CA LYS A 258 -12.92 -31.21 -7.41
C LYS A 258 -12.19 -30.30 -6.41
N GLU A 259 -12.58 -29.04 -6.28
CA GLU A 259 -11.93 -28.08 -5.37
C GLU A 259 -12.32 -28.36 -3.90
N GLY A 260 -11.44 -29.05 -3.17
CA GLY A 260 -11.70 -29.44 -1.76
C GLY A 260 -11.85 -28.28 -0.77
N THR A 261 -11.53 -27.05 -1.17
CA THR A 261 -11.66 -25.83 -0.36
C THR A 261 -12.82 -24.94 -0.81
N LEU A 262 -13.74 -25.46 -1.63
CA LEU A 262 -14.83 -24.68 -2.25
C LEU A 262 -15.69 -23.93 -1.24
N ASP A 263 -16.19 -24.59 -0.19
CA ASP A 263 -17.05 -23.93 0.81
C ASP A 263 -16.34 -22.76 1.49
N ARG A 264 -15.06 -22.97 1.87
CA ARG A 264 -14.21 -21.92 2.44
C ARG A 264 -13.99 -20.79 1.44
N ARG A 265 -13.78 -21.11 0.15
CA ARG A 265 -13.58 -20.12 -0.90
C ARG A 265 -14.85 -19.29 -1.14
N VAL A 266 -16.03 -19.90 -1.14
CA VAL A 266 -17.31 -19.19 -1.25
C VAL A 266 -17.49 -18.23 -0.07
N ASP A 267 -17.23 -18.70 1.15
CA ASP A 267 -17.26 -17.88 2.36
C ASP A 267 -16.29 -16.70 2.31
N GLU A 268 -15.07 -16.92 1.81
CA GLU A 268 -14.07 -15.86 1.61
C GLU A 268 -14.54 -14.83 0.56
N ILE A 269 -15.09 -15.27 -0.59
CA ILE A 269 -15.62 -14.37 -1.62
C ILE A 269 -16.77 -13.54 -1.06
N LEU A 270 -17.75 -14.17 -0.40
CA LEU A 270 -18.90 -13.49 0.18
C LEU A 270 -18.43 -12.47 1.22
N SER A 271 -17.53 -12.86 2.12
CA SER A 271 -17.02 -11.96 3.16
C SER A 271 -16.17 -10.80 2.61
N VAL A 272 -15.43 -10.99 1.51
CA VAL A 272 -14.75 -9.87 0.85
C VAL A 272 -15.77 -8.95 0.17
N SER A 273 -16.81 -9.51 -0.46
CA SER A 273 -17.84 -8.73 -1.16
C SER A 273 -18.65 -7.80 -0.25
N THR A 274 -18.77 -8.11 1.05
CA THR A 274 -19.42 -7.21 2.02
C THR A 274 -18.56 -6.02 2.44
N VAL A 275 -17.25 -6.10 2.18
CA VAL A 275 -16.28 -5.06 2.58
C VAL A 275 -15.95 -4.13 1.42
N ILE A 276 -15.80 -4.67 0.20
CA ILE A 276 -15.39 -3.89 -0.99
C ILE A 276 -16.50 -3.05 -1.61
#